data_AF-A0A8H4Z3B0-F1
#
_entry.id   AF-A0A8H4Z3B0-F1
#
_cell.length_a   1.000
_cell.length_b   1.000
_cell.length_c   1.000
_cell.angle_alpha   90.00
_cell.angle_beta   90.00
_cell.angle_gamma   90.00
#
_symmetry.space_group_name_H-M   'P 1'
#
loop_
_entity.id
_entity.type
_entity.pdbx_description
1 polymer ?
#
loop_
_entity_poly.entity_id
_entity_poly.type
_entity_poly.pdbx_seq_one_letter_code
_entity_poly.pdbx_strand_id
1 'polypeptide(L)'
;MHAANSPDPGWSRHELAEHAVFLFKSSVQPPGESHLSFVSATEEFHSGSSLYIPGGFGHGTAEEGIVKTPEAKFPFIHPDYMNSLEEKKGWTGWLRNSFDLSRIPRIHMAHPSFPGQFQLSEEFKFLCSTCPSSTVLRLLRENWTEYSKWIEDFGQLYEDNLPKKAIRDNNKAWEVECQNGRCTPLQKTVLPGLDPVVDQCSLIPILSLSDPDSSKWCFLHAFGVSTKRNLC
;
A
#
# COMPACT_ATOMS: atom_id res chain seq x y z
N MET A 1 -9.08 7.73 -26.36
CA MET A 1 -7.80 7.86 -27.08
C MET A 1 -6.72 8.13 -26.03
N HIS A 2 -5.97 7.10 -25.61
CA HIS A 2 -4.86 7.24 -24.69
C HIS A 2 -3.54 7.12 -25.46
N ALA A 3 -2.87 8.24 -25.62
CA ALA A 3 -1.46 8.30 -25.97
C ALA A 3 -0.88 9.54 -25.29
N ALA A 4 -0.34 9.34 -24.09
CA ALA A 4 0.61 10.25 -23.46
C ALA A 4 1.68 9.41 -22.75
N ASN A 5 2.24 8.46 -23.47
CA ASN A 5 3.53 7.84 -23.13
C ASN A 5 4.54 8.41 -24.12
N SER A 6 5.05 9.60 -23.84
CA SER A 6 6.36 10.00 -24.36
C SER A 6 7.15 10.58 -23.20
N PRO A 7 8.37 10.07 -22.94
CA PRO A 7 9.29 10.74 -22.03
C PRO A 7 9.50 12.17 -22.55
N ASP A 8 9.55 13.14 -21.65
CA ASP A 8 9.90 14.52 -22.03
C ASP A 8 11.22 14.47 -22.81
N PRO A 9 11.25 14.92 -24.08
CA PRO A 9 12.36 14.63 -24.97
C PRO A 9 13.59 15.44 -24.55
N GLY A 10 14.60 14.75 -24.02
CA GLY A 10 15.99 15.23 -23.99
C GLY A 10 16.60 15.54 -22.62
N TRP A 11 15.89 15.35 -21.52
CA TRP A 11 16.45 15.63 -20.19
C TRP A 11 17.17 14.41 -19.62
N SER A 12 18.41 14.62 -19.18
CA SER A 12 19.18 13.64 -18.42
C SER A 12 18.55 13.40 -17.05
N ARG A 13 18.86 12.24 -16.46
CA ARG A 13 18.52 11.90 -15.07
C ARG A 13 18.92 12.99 -14.07
N HIS A 14 20.08 13.60 -14.28
CA HIS A 14 20.58 14.67 -13.43
C HIS A 14 19.72 15.93 -13.56
N GLU A 15 19.40 16.36 -14.77
CA GLU A 15 18.51 17.51 -15.01
C GLU A 15 17.11 17.28 -14.44
N LEU A 16 16.59 16.06 -14.51
CA LEU A 16 15.30 15.71 -13.89
C LEU A 16 15.36 15.77 -12.36
N ALA A 17 16.46 15.33 -11.75
CA ALA A 17 16.65 15.42 -10.31
C ALA A 17 16.81 16.89 -9.86
N GLU A 18 17.57 17.71 -10.60
CA GLU A 18 17.70 19.14 -10.33
C GLU A 18 16.38 19.89 -10.51
N HIS A 19 15.59 19.54 -11.53
CA HIS A 19 14.28 20.12 -11.74
C HIS A 19 13.31 19.78 -10.60
N ALA A 20 13.28 18.52 -10.15
CA ALA A 20 12.47 18.14 -9.00
C ALA A 20 12.89 18.94 -7.75
N VAL A 21 14.20 19.14 -7.53
CA VAL A 21 14.71 19.99 -6.44
C VAL A 21 14.28 21.46 -6.60
N PHE A 22 14.33 22.01 -7.81
CA PHE A 22 13.88 23.36 -8.10
C PHE A 22 12.39 23.54 -7.80
N LEU A 23 11.56 22.60 -8.23
CA LEU A 23 10.11 22.62 -7.97
C LEU A 23 9.82 22.57 -6.46
N PHE A 24 10.55 21.75 -5.71
CA PHE A 24 10.41 21.71 -4.24
C PHE A 24 10.82 23.01 -3.56
N LYS A 25 11.98 23.57 -3.93
CA LYS A 25 12.49 24.82 -3.33
C LYS A 25 11.63 26.03 -3.67
N SER A 26 11.02 26.05 -4.84
CA SER A 26 10.16 27.16 -5.28
C SER A 26 8.79 27.19 -4.57
N SER A 27 8.48 26.19 -3.72
CA SER A 27 7.15 26.01 -3.11
C SER A 27 6.00 25.96 -4.12
N VAL A 28 6.32 25.73 -5.40
CA VAL A 28 5.35 25.54 -6.46
C VAL A 28 4.73 24.17 -6.21
N GLN A 29 3.45 24.13 -5.86
CA GLN A 29 2.70 22.91 -6.00
C GLN A 29 2.53 22.66 -7.50
N PRO A 30 3.02 21.53 -8.01
CA PRO A 30 2.70 21.15 -9.37
C PRO A 30 1.16 21.11 -9.52
N PRO A 31 0.59 21.58 -10.64
CA PRO A 31 -0.85 21.43 -10.88
C PRO A 31 -1.24 19.96 -10.68
N GLY A 32 -2.45 19.66 -10.20
CA GLY A 32 -2.88 18.31 -9.81
C GLY A 32 -2.84 17.22 -10.91
N GLU A 33 -2.36 17.56 -12.09
CA GLU A 33 -2.15 16.69 -13.26
C GLU A 33 -0.71 16.77 -13.80
N SER A 34 0.24 17.34 -13.05
CA SER A 34 1.62 17.46 -13.52
C SER A 34 2.25 16.07 -13.72
N HIS A 35 2.37 15.67 -14.98
CA HIS A 35 2.95 14.41 -15.42
C HIS A 35 4.48 14.43 -15.38
N LEU A 36 5.08 14.79 -14.25
CA LEU A 36 6.53 14.68 -14.12
C LEU A 36 6.92 13.19 -14.16
N SER A 37 7.74 12.84 -15.15
CA SER A 37 8.35 11.52 -15.23
C SER A 37 9.62 11.49 -14.39
N PHE A 38 9.82 10.39 -13.69
CA PHE A 38 11.00 10.14 -12.86
C PHE A 38 11.78 8.97 -13.43
N VAL A 39 13.09 8.99 -13.22
CA VAL A 39 13.95 7.84 -13.54
C VAL A 39 13.97 6.88 -12.35
N SER A 40 13.77 5.59 -12.61
CA SER A 40 13.90 4.53 -11.62
C SER A 40 15.36 4.15 -11.36
N ALA A 41 15.62 3.36 -10.31
CA ALA A 41 16.92 2.74 -10.08
C ALA A 41 17.40 1.84 -11.24
N THR A 42 16.48 1.37 -12.09
CA THR A 42 16.74 0.57 -13.29
C THR A 42 16.93 1.40 -14.57
N GLU A 43 17.06 2.73 -14.45
CA GLU A 43 17.22 3.67 -15.57
C GLU A 43 16.02 3.74 -16.53
N GLU A 44 14.83 3.40 -16.04
CA GLU A 44 13.58 3.49 -16.80
C GLU A 44 12.76 4.72 -16.37
N PHE A 45 11.96 5.25 -17.29
CA PHE A 45 11.06 6.36 -17.00
C PHE A 45 9.72 5.85 -16.46
N HIS A 46 9.30 6.41 -15.34
CA HIS A 46 8.09 6.02 -14.63
C HIS A 46 7.33 7.25 -14.13
N SER A 47 6.00 7.12 -14.02
CA SER A 47 5.18 8.07 -13.27
C SER A 47 5.52 7.93 -11.78
N GLY A 48 5.39 9.02 -11.01
CA GLY A 48 5.56 8.94 -9.56
C GLY A 48 4.59 7.93 -8.91
N SER A 49 3.38 7.81 -9.44
CA SER A 49 2.37 6.84 -9.01
C SER A 49 2.73 5.37 -9.20
N SER A 50 3.78 5.05 -9.98
CA SER A 50 4.33 3.69 -10.11
C SER A 50 5.65 3.48 -9.35
N LEU A 51 6.22 4.51 -8.73
CA LEU A 51 7.51 4.45 -8.06
C LEU A 51 7.42 4.37 -6.53
N TYR A 52 8.48 3.81 -5.95
CA TYR A 52 8.69 3.72 -4.52
C TYR A 52 9.88 4.56 -4.06
N ILE A 53 9.80 5.14 -2.86
CA ILE A 53 10.90 5.86 -2.23
C ILE A 53 11.69 4.88 -1.34
N PRO A 54 13.02 4.73 -1.54
CA PRO A 54 13.88 3.91 -0.68
C PRO A 54 13.86 4.37 0.79
N GLY A 55 14.06 3.45 1.73
CA GLY A 55 14.08 3.77 3.17
C GLY A 55 12.70 3.96 3.80
N GLY A 56 11.63 3.49 3.15
CA GLY A 56 10.33 3.20 3.79
C GLY A 56 10.32 1.91 4.61
N PHE A 57 11.28 1.01 4.34
CA PHE A 57 11.31 -0.38 4.79
C PHE A 57 12.34 -0.48 5.92
N GLY A 58 11.88 -0.66 7.16
CA GLY A 58 12.79 -0.89 8.28
C GLY A 58 13.44 -2.27 8.17
N HIS A 59 14.64 -2.44 8.73
CA HIS A 59 15.22 -3.76 8.86
C HIS A 59 14.39 -4.57 9.89
N GLY A 60 13.98 -5.79 9.54
CA GLY A 60 13.16 -6.68 10.35
C GLY A 60 11.64 -6.43 10.30
N THR A 61 11.16 -5.52 9.46
CA THR A 61 9.74 -5.18 9.38
C THR A 61 9.00 -6.07 8.36
N ALA A 62 7.66 -6.12 8.39
CA ALA A 62 6.87 -6.93 7.45
C ALA A 62 7.15 -6.59 5.98
N GLU A 63 7.65 -5.39 5.76
CA GLU A 63 8.01 -4.76 4.51
C GLU A 63 9.27 -5.37 3.86
N GLU A 64 10.09 -6.16 4.57
CA GLU A 64 11.23 -6.89 3.96
C GLU A 64 10.80 -7.83 2.82
N GLY A 65 9.56 -8.34 2.85
CA GLY A 65 9.01 -9.15 1.76
C GLY A 65 8.91 -8.39 0.42
N ILE A 66 8.73 -7.07 0.48
CA ILE A 66 8.67 -6.19 -0.69
C ILE A 66 10.08 -5.92 -1.21
N VAL A 67 11.06 -5.78 -0.31
CA VAL A 67 12.49 -5.68 -0.65
C VAL A 67 12.98 -6.94 -1.38
N LYS A 68 12.39 -8.10 -1.08
CA LYS A 68 12.65 -9.36 -1.79
C LYS A 68 11.89 -9.48 -3.13
N THR A 69 11.03 -8.53 -3.47
CA THR A 69 10.30 -8.53 -4.74
C THR A 69 11.18 -7.94 -5.85
N PRO A 70 11.12 -8.46 -7.09
CA PRO A 70 11.94 -7.92 -8.17
C PRO A 70 11.68 -6.43 -8.39
N GLU A 71 12.74 -5.61 -8.39
CA GLU A 71 12.69 -4.18 -8.73
C GLU A 71 12.10 -3.95 -10.12
N ALA A 72 12.25 -4.92 -11.03
CA ALA A 72 11.61 -4.93 -12.33
C ALA A 72 10.07 -4.91 -12.26
N LYS A 73 9.47 -5.38 -11.15
CA LYS A 73 8.02 -5.35 -10.94
C LYS A 73 7.59 -4.10 -10.19
N PHE A 74 8.35 -3.71 -9.16
CA PHE A 74 8.04 -2.56 -8.30
C PHE A 74 9.25 -1.62 -8.21
N PRO A 75 9.37 -0.67 -9.15
CA PRO A 75 10.57 0.13 -9.28
C PRO A 75 10.68 1.19 -8.18
N PHE A 76 11.91 1.40 -7.71
CA PHE A 76 12.26 2.50 -6.82
C PHE A 76 12.71 3.73 -7.62
N ILE A 77 12.43 4.93 -7.11
CA ILE A 77 12.99 6.17 -7.66
C ILE A 77 14.53 6.12 -7.59
N HIS A 78 15.19 6.63 -8.62
CA HIS A 78 16.65 6.61 -8.69
C HIS A 78 17.30 7.34 -7.48
N PRO A 79 18.42 6.82 -6.92
CA PRO A 79 19.08 7.42 -5.76
C PRO A 79 19.47 8.90 -5.92
N ASP A 80 19.75 9.36 -7.13
CA ASP A 80 20.08 10.77 -7.42
C ASP A 80 19.02 11.74 -6.90
N TYR A 81 17.73 11.40 -6.98
CA TYR A 81 16.66 12.24 -6.42
C TYR A 81 16.70 12.33 -4.90
N MET A 82 17.30 11.34 -4.24
CA MET A 82 17.47 11.32 -2.78
C MET A 82 18.80 11.94 -2.33
N ASN A 83 19.75 12.07 -3.25
CA ASN A 83 21.09 12.60 -3.01
C ASN A 83 21.28 14.04 -3.50
N SER A 84 20.41 14.52 -4.40
CA SER A 84 20.47 15.88 -4.96
C SER A 84 20.11 17.00 -3.97
N LEU A 85 19.55 16.65 -2.81
CA LEU A 85 19.10 17.60 -1.80
C LEU A 85 19.88 17.41 -0.48
N GLU A 86 20.63 18.43 -0.08
CA GLU A 86 21.36 18.46 1.20
C GLU A 86 20.39 18.50 2.40
N GLU A 87 19.37 19.37 2.35
CA GLU A 87 18.33 19.45 3.38
C GLU A 87 17.11 18.60 3.02
N LYS A 88 17.04 17.38 3.54
CA LYS A 88 15.98 16.39 3.21
C LYS A 88 14.65 16.63 3.91
N LYS A 89 14.52 17.69 4.73
CA LYS A 89 13.33 17.92 5.55
C LYS A 89 12.13 18.22 4.66
N GLY A 90 11.09 17.39 4.73
CA GLY A 90 9.87 17.56 3.94
C GLY A 90 9.97 17.09 2.48
N TRP A 91 11.16 16.77 1.97
CA TRP A 91 11.37 16.30 0.59
C TRP A 91 10.58 15.04 0.26
N THR A 92 10.66 14.02 1.13
CA THR A 92 9.91 12.77 0.95
C THR A 92 8.40 13.00 1.05
N GLY A 93 7.96 13.90 1.93
CA GLY A 93 6.55 14.29 2.02
C GLY A 93 6.07 14.98 0.74
N TRP A 94 6.89 15.87 0.17
CA TRP A 94 6.59 16.54 -1.08
C TRP A 94 6.51 15.58 -2.26
N LEU A 95 7.49 14.67 -2.44
CA LEU A 95 7.44 13.65 -3.50
C LEU A 95 6.16 12.80 -3.43
N ARG A 96 5.76 12.40 -2.22
CA ARG A 96 4.53 11.63 -2.00
C ARG A 96 3.27 12.43 -2.34
N ASN A 97 3.20 13.67 -1.88
CA ASN A 97 1.98 14.47 -1.97
C ASN A 97 1.80 15.15 -3.34
N SER A 98 2.90 15.41 -4.05
CA SER A 98 2.88 16.10 -5.34
C SER A 98 2.89 15.15 -6.53
N PHE A 99 3.39 13.91 -6.37
CA PHE A 99 3.55 12.97 -7.48
C PHE A 99 3.16 11.53 -7.13
N ASP A 100 2.50 11.28 -6.01
CA ASP A 100 1.97 9.97 -5.61
C ASP A 100 3.03 8.83 -5.50
N LEU A 101 4.30 9.21 -5.25
CA LEU A 101 5.31 8.22 -4.87
C LEU A 101 4.91 7.55 -3.55
N SER A 102 5.19 6.25 -3.43
CA SER A 102 4.84 5.49 -2.23
C SER A 102 6.06 5.06 -1.43
N ARG A 103 5.89 4.90 -0.12
CA ARG A 103 6.88 4.29 0.78
C ARG A 103 6.51 2.90 1.23
N ILE A 104 5.25 2.51 1.01
CA ILE A 104 4.65 1.25 1.42
C ILE A 104 3.86 0.67 0.24
N PRO A 105 3.63 -0.65 0.15
CA PRO A 105 2.88 -1.23 -0.95
C PRO A 105 1.51 -0.61 -1.04
N ARG A 106 1.11 -0.24 -2.25
CA ARG A 106 -0.25 0.24 -2.49
C ARG A 106 -1.19 -0.96 -2.31
N ILE A 107 -2.34 -0.77 -1.65
CA ILE A 107 -3.38 -1.83 -1.58
C ILE A 107 -4.28 -1.77 -2.81
N HIS A 108 -4.43 -0.58 -3.38
CA HIS A 108 -5.33 -0.33 -4.49
C HIS A 108 -4.64 0.51 -5.55
N MET A 109 -5.24 0.52 -6.73
CA MET A 109 -4.87 1.37 -7.84
C MET A 109 -6.13 1.80 -8.58
N ALA A 110 -6.09 2.93 -9.28
CA ALA A 110 -7.15 3.34 -10.18
C ALA A 110 -7.33 2.29 -11.29
N HIS A 111 -8.58 2.03 -11.68
CA HIS A 111 -8.87 1.10 -12.75
C HIS A 111 -8.50 1.74 -14.09
N PRO A 112 -7.65 1.10 -14.92
CA PRO A 112 -7.09 1.72 -16.13
C PRO A 112 -8.16 2.08 -17.16
N SER A 113 -9.26 1.32 -17.22
CA SER A 113 -10.33 1.53 -18.20
C SER A 113 -11.56 2.26 -17.64
N PHE A 114 -11.63 2.48 -16.32
CA PHE A 114 -12.84 3.02 -15.67
C PHE A 114 -12.44 4.09 -14.66
N PRO A 115 -12.37 5.36 -15.08
CA PRO A 115 -12.10 6.48 -14.20
C PRO A 115 -13.03 6.47 -12.98
N GLY A 116 -12.47 6.73 -11.80
CA GLY A 116 -13.21 6.69 -10.53
C GLY A 116 -13.46 5.28 -9.96
N GLN A 117 -13.09 4.21 -10.67
CA GLN A 117 -13.08 2.87 -10.10
C GLN A 117 -11.69 2.50 -9.59
N PHE A 118 -11.65 1.66 -8.56
CA PHE A 118 -10.42 1.21 -7.93
C PHE A 118 -10.43 -0.30 -7.82
N GLN A 119 -9.26 -0.90 -8.02
CA GLN A 119 -9.03 -2.33 -7.90
C GLN A 119 -7.88 -2.60 -6.93
N LEU A 120 -7.76 -3.85 -6.47
CA LEU A 120 -6.56 -4.29 -5.78
C LEU A 120 -5.34 -4.07 -6.69
N SER A 121 -4.30 -3.49 -6.10
CA SER A 121 -3.04 -3.25 -6.79
C SER A 121 -2.37 -4.57 -7.15
N GLU A 122 -1.57 -4.58 -8.21
CA GLU A 122 -0.77 -5.77 -8.58
C GLU A 122 0.29 -6.07 -7.51
N GLU A 123 0.71 -5.05 -6.76
CA GLU A 123 1.61 -5.18 -5.60
C GLU A 123 0.98 -5.99 -4.49
N PHE A 124 -0.24 -5.63 -4.10
CA PHE A 124 -0.94 -6.30 -3.02
C PHE A 124 -1.32 -7.73 -3.40
N LYS A 125 -1.79 -7.95 -4.64
CA LYS A 125 -2.03 -9.31 -5.16
C LYS A 125 -0.77 -10.17 -5.09
N PHE A 126 0.38 -9.61 -5.46
CA PHE A 126 1.66 -10.31 -5.40
C PHE A 126 2.08 -10.65 -3.96
N LEU A 127 1.92 -9.72 -3.03
CA LEU A 127 2.22 -9.96 -1.62
C LEU A 127 1.33 -11.06 -1.05
N CYS A 128 0.03 -11.01 -1.34
CA CYS A 128 -0.94 -12.03 -0.92
C CYS A 128 -0.66 -13.42 -1.50
N SER A 129 -0.04 -13.53 -2.67
CA SER A 129 0.28 -14.82 -3.30
C SER A 129 1.65 -15.37 -2.93
N THR A 130 2.59 -14.52 -2.52
CA THR A 130 4.01 -14.89 -2.33
C THR A 130 4.42 -14.93 -0.86
N CYS A 131 3.78 -14.12 -0.01
CA CYS A 131 4.10 -14.02 1.41
C CYS A 131 3.08 -14.75 2.29
N PRO A 132 3.48 -15.28 3.46
CA PRO A 132 2.52 -15.76 4.46
C PRO A 132 1.49 -14.67 4.81
N SER A 133 0.23 -15.06 5.00
CA SER A 133 -0.84 -14.09 5.30
C SER A 133 -0.56 -13.30 6.58
N SER A 134 0.06 -13.91 7.58
CA SER A 134 0.50 -13.25 8.82
C SER A 134 1.47 -12.10 8.57
N THR A 135 2.37 -12.22 7.59
CA THR A 135 3.30 -11.15 7.19
C THR A 135 2.56 -10.00 6.53
N VAL A 136 1.65 -10.28 5.61
CA VAL A 136 0.86 -9.24 4.92
C VAL A 136 -0.09 -8.54 5.91
N LEU A 137 -0.71 -9.27 6.84
CA LEU A 137 -1.53 -8.70 7.91
C LEU A 137 -0.70 -7.80 8.83
N ARG A 138 0.55 -8.19 9.14
CA ARG A 138 1.47 -7.36 9.92
C ARG A 138 1.84 -6.06 9.19
N LEU A 139 2.07 -6.11 7.87
CA LEU A 139 2.27 -4.92 7.02
C LEU A 139 1.09 -3.95 7.12
N LEU A 140 -0.14 -4.48 7.01
CA LEU A 140 -1.36 -3.68 7.16
C LEU A 140 -1.46 -3.05 8.55
N ARG A 141 -1.13 -3.82 9.59
CA ARG A 141 -1.13 -3.36 11.00
C ARG A 141 -0.13 -2.22 11.23
N GLU A 142 1.08 -2.37 10.72
CA GLU A 142 2.18 -1.43 10.92
C GLU A 142 1.95 -0.10 10.21
N ASN A 143 1.19 -0.12 9.09
CA ASN A 143 0.90 1.06 8.29
C ASN A 143 -0.59 1.43 8.26
N TRP A 144 -1.37 1.00 9.26
CA TRP A 144 -2.83 1.17 9.24
C TRP A 144 -3.24 2.64 9.14
N THR A 145 -2.50 3.57 9.75
CA THR A 145 -2.78 5.01 9.65
C THR A 145 -2.74 5.53 8.21
N GLU A 146 -1.91 4.94 7.34
CA GLU A 146 -1.87 5.29 5.93
C GLU A 146 -2.97 4.56 5.14
N TYR A 147 -3.21 3.28 5.45
CA TYR A 147 -4.18 2.45 4.73
C TYR A 147 -5.64 2.74 5.09
N SER A 148 -5.95 3.14 6.32
CA SER A 148 -7.31 3.41 6.78
C SER A 148 -7.98 4.50 5.95
N LYS A 149 -7.23 5.48 5.44
CA LYS A 149 -7.72 6.55 4.55
C LYS A 149 -8.47 6.01 3.32
N TRP A 150 -8.06 4.82 2.86
CA TRP A 150 -8.57 4.17 1.65
C TRP A 150 -9.56 3.05 1.94
N ILE A 151 -9.70 2.63 3.20
CA ILE A 151 -10.49 1.46 3.60
C ILE A 151 -11.64 1.86 4.53
N GLU A 152 -11.34 2.70 5.53
CA GLU A 152 -12.32 3.22 6.47
C GLU A 152 -13.11 4.39 5.85
N ASP A 153 -14.38 4.42 6.21
CA ASP A 153 -15.33 5.40 5.76
C ASP A 153 -15.40 6.53 6.79
N PHE A 154 -14.70 7.64 6.54
CA PHE A 154 -14.70 8.81 7.42
C PHE A 154 -15.90 9.75 7.17
N GLY A 155 -16.94 9.28 6.45
CA GLY A 155 -18.20 10.02 6.30
C GLY A 155 -18.16 11.17 5.27
N GLN A 156 -17.24 11.13 4.30
CA GLN A 156 -17.25 12.07 3.17
C GLN A 156 -18.30 11.66 2.13
N LEU A 157 -18.85 12.68 1.45
CA LEU A 157 -20.05 12.64 0.62
C LEU A 157 -20.00 11.55 -0.48
N TYR A 158 -21.18 11.05 -0.81
CA TYR A 158 -21.54 9.84 -1.57
C TYR A 158 -20.72 9.42 -2.81
N GLU A 159 -19.91 10.26 -3.42
CA GLU A 159 -19.12 9.92 -4.62
C GLU A 159 -17.74 9.30 -4.30
N ASP A 160 -17.12 9.62 -3.15
CA ASP A 160 -15.81 9.07 -2.73
C ASP A 160 -15.89 7.65 -2.11
N ASN A 161 -17.10 7.12 -1.92
CA ASN A 161 -17.33 5.87 -1.17
C ASN A 161 -17.38 4.59 -2.03
N LEU A 162 -17.62 4.72 -3.34
CA LEU A 162 -17.61 3.60 -4.27
C LEU A 162 -16.22 2.93 -4.39
N PRO A 163 -15.10 3.69 -4.53
CA PRO A 163 -13.74 3.17 -4.44
C PRO A 163 -13.49 2.30 -3.21
N LYS A 164 -13.88 2.83 -2.04
CA LYS A 164 -13.63 2.22 -0.73
C LYS A 164 -14.43 0.94 -0.56
N LYS A 165 -15.64 0.84 -1.13
CA LYS A 165 -16.45 -0.38 -1.10
C LYS A 165 -15.82 -1.49 -1.95
N ALA A 166 -15.40 -1.19 -3.17
CA ALA A 166 -14.76 -2.18 -4.04
C ALA A 166 -13.44 -2.71 -3.44
N ILE A 167 -12.64 -1.83 -2.82
CA ILE A 167 -11.44 -2.22 -2.09
C ILE A 167 -11.81 -3.13 -0.90
N ARG A 168 -12.80 -2.76 -0.09
CA ARG A 168 -13.27 -3.59 1.03
C ARG A 168 -13.75 -4.96 0.56
N ASP A 169 -14.57 -5.04 -0.48
CA ASP A 169 -15.15 -6.30 -0.96
C ASP A 169 -14.09 -7.24 -1.57
N ASN A 170 -13.09 -6.70 -2.28
CA ASN A 170 -11.97 -7.49 -2.78
C ASN A 170 -11.05 -8.00 -1.65
N ASN A 171 -10.80 -7.19 -0.61
CA ASN A 171 -9.97 -7.61 0.52
C ASN A 171 -10.67 -8.61 1.44
N LYS A 172 -12.01 -8.59 1.54
CA LYS A 172 -12.79 -9.57 2.31
C LYS A 172 -12.66 -11.00 1.79
N ALA A 173 -12.44 -11.15 0.49
CA ALA A 173 -12.32 -12.45 -0.18
C ALA A 173 -10.89 -13.00 -0.16
N TRP A 174 -9.92 -12.28 0.40
CA TRP A 174 -8.55 -12.74 0.49
C TRP A 174 -8.44 -13.96 1.42
N GLU A 175 -7.91 -15.07 0.89
CA GLU A 175 -7.66 -16.30 1.64
C GLU A 175 -6.47 -16.12 2.59
N VAL A 176 -6.69 -16.39 3.89
CA VAL A 176 -5.68 -16.26 4.94
C VAL A 176 -5.54 -17.56 5.73
N GLU A 177 -4.32 -17.84 6.17
CA GLU A 177 -4.00 -19.01 6.98
C GLU A 177 -4.59 -18.88 8.39
N CYS A 178 -5.30 -19.92 8.81
CA CYS A 178 -5.87 -20.06 10.14
C CYS A 178 -5.03 -21.02 11.00
N GLN A 179 -5.16 -20.94 12.32
CA GLN A 179 -4.42 -21.80 13.27
C GLN A 179 -4.69 -23.31 13.10
N ASN A 180 -5.84 -23.65 12.51
CA ASN A 180 -6.18 -25.04 12.16
C ASN A 180 -5.54 -25.53 10.85
N GLY A 181 -4.64 -24.74 10.25
CA GLY A 181 -3.92 -25.05 9.01
C GLY A 181 -4.76 -24.88 7.73
N ARG A 182 -6.00 -24.38 7.83
CA ARG A 182 -6.85 -24.11 6.67
C ARG A 182 -6.67 -22.67 6.19
N CYS A 183 -6.77 -22.47 4.89
CA CYS A 183 -7.01 -21.15 4.33
C CYS A 183 -8.50 -20.85 4.34
N THR A 184 -8.88 -19.66 4.79
CA THR A 184 -10.28 -19.22 4.83
C THR A 184 -10.33 -17.74 4.41
N PRO A 185 -11.40 -17.27 3.74
CA PRO A 185 -11.57 -15.85 3.44
C PRO A 185 -11.49 -15.00 4.70
N LEU A 186 -10.72 -13.91 4.67
CA LEU A 186 -10.44 -13.05 5.82
C LEU A 186 -11.73 -12.64 6.55
N GLN A 187 -12.79 -12.28 5.83
CA GLN A 187 -14.09 -11.89 6.42
C GLN A 187 -14.79 -13.01 7.22
N LYS A 188 -14.41 -14.26 7.03
CA LYS A 188 -14.97 -15.43 7.73
C LYS A 188 -14.10 -15.87 8.90
N THR A 189 -13.03 -15.13 9.22
CA THR A 189 -12.11 -15.46 10.30
C THR A 189 -12.43 -14.74 11.60
N VAL A 190 -11.87 -15.29 12.68
CA VAL A 190 -12.01 -14.77 14.05
C VAL A 190 -10.63 -14.39 14.58
N LEU A 191 -10.54 -13.25 15.25
CA LEU A 191 -9.32 -12.85 15.93
C LEU A 191 -9.02 -13.84 17.09
N PRO A 192 -7.77 -14.30 17.26
CA PRO A 192 -7.40 -15.12 18.42
C PRO A 192 -7.63 -14.37 19.73
N GLY A 193 -7.90 -15.10 20.81
CA GLY A 193 -8.03 -14.53 22.16
C GLY A 193 -9.38 -13.85 22.45
N LEU A 194 -10.34 -13.91 21.52
CA LEU A 194 -11.68 -13.35 21.77
C LEU A 194 -12.43 -14.12 22.85
N ASP A 195 -12.41 -15.45 22.80
CA ASP A 195 -13.09 -16.31 23.75
C ASP A 195 -12.34 -17.65 23.89
N PRO A 196 -11.95 -18.07 25.11
CA PRO A 196 -11.20 -19.30 25.33
C PRO A 196 -11.89 -20.58 24.84
N VAL A 197 -13.24 -20.59 24.78
CA VAL A 197 -14.01 -21.74 24.28
C VAL A 197 -13.98 -21.76 22.76
N VAL A 198 -14.09 -20.59 22.13
CA VAL A 198 -13.94 -20.45 20.67
C VAL A 198 -12.55 -20.88 20.23
N ASP A 199 -11.53 -20.47 20.97
CA ASP A 199 -10.12 -20.75 20.64
C ASP A 199 -9.78 -22.25 20.69
N GLN A 200 -10.52 -23.04 21.47
CA GLN A 200 -10.35 -24.49 21.56
C GLN A 200 -11.11 -25.26 20.47
N CYS A 201 -11.98 -24.60 19.70
CA CYS A 201 -12.81 -25.25 18.70
C CYS A 201 -12.08 -25.30 17.35
N SER A 202 -11.64 -26.49 16.94
CA SER A 202 -10.91 -26.72 15.68
C SER A 202 -11.71 -26.38 14.41
N LEU A 203 -13.04 -26.29 14.52
CA LEU A 203 -13.93 -25.91 13.43
C LEU A 203 -13.96 -24.41 13.18
N ILE A 204 -13.53 -23.59 14.14
CA ILE A 204 -13.56 -22.13 14.00
C ILE A 204 -12.27 -21.67 13.30
N PRO A 205 -12.37 -20.87 12.23
CA PRO A 205 -11.22 -20.34 11.51
C PRO A 205 -10.58 -19.17 12.28
N ILE A 206 -9.77 -19.50 13.28
CA ILE A 206 -9.01 -18.52 14.07
C ILE A 206 -7.79 -18.07 13.26
N LEU A 207 -7.62 -16.77 13.12
CA LEU A 207 -6.56 -16.17 12.31
C LEU A 207 -5.16 -16.53 12.87
N SER A 208 -4.24 -16.94 11.98
CA SER A 208 -2.84 -17.16 12.35
C SER A 208 -2.07 -15.84 12.34
N LEU A 209 -1.60 -15.40 13.52
CA LEU A 209 -0.90 -14.12 13.73
C LEU A 209 0.41 -14.34 14.48
N SER A 210 1.44 -13.56 14.14
CA SER A 210 2.76 -13.65 14.80
C SER A 210 2.78 -13.13 16.24
N ASP A 211 1.79 -12.32 16.61
CA ASP A 211 1.65 -11.65 17.92
C ASP A 211 0.15 -11.49 18.20
N PRO A 212 -0.56 -12.58 18.57
CA PRO A 212 -2.03 -12.61 18.62
C PRO A 212 -2.64 -11.68 19.67
N ASP A 213 -1.90 -11.39 20.76
CA ASP A 213 -2.42 -10.63 21.91
C ASP A 213 -2.43 -9.10 21.69
N SER A 214 -1.85 -8.62 20.59
CA SER A 214 -1.77 -7.19 20.31
C SER A 214 -3.14 -6.59 19.99
N SER A 215 -3.58 -5.61 20.80
CA SER A 215 -4.79 -4.82 20.55
C SER A 215 -4.77 -4.03 19.22
N LYS A 216 -3.58 -3.86 18.62
CA LYS A 216 -3.44 -3.26 17.29
C LYS A 216 -4.08 -4.07 16.17
N TRP A 217 -4.59 -5.29 16.42
CA TRP A 217 -5.32 -6.08 15.42
C TRP A 217 -6.79 -5.70 15.25
N CYS A 218 -7.33 -4.83 16.11
CA CYS A 218 -8.73 -4.40 16.04
C CYS A 218 -9.13 -3.79 14.70
N PHE A 219 -8.19 -3.24 13.92
CA PHE A 219 -8.48 -2.72 12.58
C PHE A 219 -9.03 -3.78 11.61
N LEU A 220 -8.79 -5.07 11.87
CA LEU A 220 -9.24 -6.15 11.01
C LEU A 220 -10.78 -6.23 10.88
N HIS A 221 -11.52 -5.58 11.80
CA HIS A 221 -12.96 -5.38 11.65
C HIS A 221 -13.34 -4.70 10.32
N ALA A 222 -12.47 -3.83 9.79
CA ALA A 222 -12.67 -3.16 8.50
C ALA A 222 -12.71 -4.14 7.32
N PHE A 223 -12.14 -5.34 7.50
CA PHE A 223 -12.16 -6.45 6.55
C PHE A 223 -13.19 -7.53 6.90
N GLY A 224 -14.07 -7.28 7.87
CA GLY A 224 -15.09 -8.22 8.31
C GLY A 224 -14.61 -9.29 9.29
N VAL A 225 -13.37 -9.22 9.79
CA VAL A 225 -12.89 -10.14 10.84
C VAL A 225 -13.68 -9.90 12.12
N SER A 226 -14.09 -10.97 12.77
CA SER A 226 -14.70 -10.89 14.10
C SER A 226 -13.63 -10.46 15.11
N THR A 227 -13.73 -9.24 15.65
CA THR A 227 -12.75 -8.62 16.56
C THR A 227 -13.34 -8.25 17.93
N LYS A 228 -14.64 -8.48 18.12
CA LYS A 228 -15.34 -8.31 19.38
C LYS A 228 -16.16 -9.57 19.64
N ARG A 229 -16.49 -9.81 20.91
CA ARG A 229 -17.52 -10.79 21.30
C ARG A 229 -18.88 -10.28 20.84
N ASN A 230 -19.17 -10.40 19.55
CA ASN A 230 -20.52 -10.28 19.04
C ASN A 230 -21.17 -11.67 19.17
N LEU A 231 -21.29 -12.15 20.41
CA LEU A 231 -22.18 -13.26 20.75
C LEU A 231 -23.51 -12.62 21.18
N CYS A 232 -24.32 -12.26 20.20
CA CYS A 232 -25.77 -12.04 20.32
C CYS A 232 -26.40 -12.50 19.01
#